data_AF-T0ZZV1-F1
#
_entry.id   AF-T0ZZV1-F1
#
_cell.length_a   1.000
_cell.length_b   1.000
_cell.length_c   1.000
_cell.angle_alpha   90.00
_cell.angle_beta   90.00
_cell.angle_gamma   90.00
#
_symmetry.space_group_name_H-M   'P 1'
#
loop_
_entity.id
_entity.type
_entity.pdbx_description
1 polymer ?
#
loop_
_entity_poly.entity_id
_entity_poly.type
_entity_poly.pdbx_seq_one_letter_code
_entity_poly.pdbx_strand_id
1 'polypeptide(L)'
;KETSVSIELSETGITLRADTLGSLEAIAYELTEKGIKIRNALIGSISRRDIIDVATLQDPLGRIVLGFNVDVLPEAKEIILNQDVGIISGGIIYSIVQDVERWLIDRKEEIEEDRKKGMYCTIKNKHNT
;
A
#
# COMPACT_ATOMS: atom_id res chain seq x y z
N LYS A 1 32.29 -9.95 4.20
CA LYS A 1 31.02 -9.80 4.94
C LYS A 1 29.92 -9.87 3.90
N GLU A 2 29.27 -11.01 3.76
CA GLU A 2 28.08 -11.12 2.93
C GLU A 2 26.91 -10.68 3.81
N THR A 3 26.39 -9.48 3.56
CA THR A 3 25.14 -9.06 4.20
C THR A 3 24.03 -9.65 3.35
N SER A 4 23.52 -10.82 3.75
CA SER A 4 22.29 -11.36 3.18
C SER A 4 21.12 -10.50 3.66
N VAL A 5 20.70 -9.52 2.85
CA VAL A 5 19.48 -8.78 3.13
C VAL A 5 18.31 -9.63 2.65
N SER A 6 17.71 -10.40 3.56
CA SER A 6 16.45 -11.08 3.31
C SER A 6 15.32 -10.11 3.63
N ILE A 7 14.49 -9.77 2.63
CA ILE A 7 13.28 -8.98 2.85
C ILE A 7 12.33 -9.79 3.74
N GLU A 8 11.99 -9.26 4.91
CA GLU A 8 10.99 -9.87 5.79
C GLU A 8 9.59 -9.61 5.23
N LEU A 9 8.86 -10.68 4.93
CA LEU A 9 7.49 -10.62 4.43
C LEU A 9 6.51 -11.01 5.53
N SER A 10 5.36 -10.34 5.54
CA SER A 10 4.25 -10.61 6.43
C SER A 10 2.99 -10.99 5.65
N GLU A 11 2.01 -11.62 6.31
CA GLU A 11 0.73 -11.94 5.67
C GLU A 11 -0.06 -10.67 5.30
N THR A 12 0.17 -9.57 6.02
CA THR A 12 -0.45 -8.27 5.81
C THR A 12 0.59 -7.17 5.58
N GLY A 13 0.19 -6.09 4.93
CA GLY A 13 1.06 -4.95 4.66
C GLY A 13 0.96 -4.49 3.20
N ILE A 14 1.95 -3.70 2.80
CA ILE A 14 1.98 -3.06 1.49
C ILE A 14 2.66 -3.95 0.43
N THR A 15 2.34 -3.71 -0.84
CA THR A 15 3.03 -4.37 -1.97
C THR A 15 4.11 -3.44 -2.55
N LEU A 16 5.33 -3.94 -2.69
CA LEU A 16 6.50 -3.19 -3.19
C LEU A 16 6.95 -3.69 -4.56
N ARG A 17 7.20 -2.75 -5.47
CA ARG A 17 7.77 -2.96 -6.81
C ARG A 17 9.02 -2.09 -6.99
N ALA A 18 10.08 -2.64 -7.57
CA ALA A 18 11.32 -1.91 -7.83
C ALA A 18 12.02 -2.38 -9.12
N ASP A 19 12.95 -1.59 -9.65
CA ASP A 19 13.71 -1.88 -10.87
C ASP A 19 14.87 -2.86 -10.63
N THR A 20 15.50 -2.80 -9.46
CA THR A 20 16.64 -3.64 -9.08
C THR A 20 16.45 -4.26 -7.71
N LEU A 21 17.15 -5.37 -7.44
CA LEU A 21 17.16 -6.02 -6.13
C LEU A 21 17.68 -5.10 -5.03
N GLY A 22 18.78 -4.36 -5.29
CA GLY A 22 19.37 -3.47 -4.29
C GLY A 22 18.43 -2.34 -3.87
N SER A 23 17.65 -1.79 -4.82
CA SER A 23 16.61 -0.81 -4.52
C SER A 23 15.47 -1.43 -3.72
N LEU A 24 15.06 -2.66 -4.06
CA LEU A 24 14.03 -3.40 -3.34
C LEU A 24 14.43 -3.63 -1.87
N GLU A 25 15.67 -4.06 -1.64
CA GLU A 25 16.25 -4.30 -0.32
C GLU A 25 16.37 -3.01 0.50
N ALA A 26 16.88 -1.94 -0.11
CA ALA A 26 17.06 -0.66 0.58
C ALA A 26 15.72 -0.08 1.05
N ILE A 27 14.69 -0.13 0.21
CA ILE A 27 13.36 0.38 0.55
C ILE A 27 12.69 -0.53 1.56
N ALA A 28 12.83 -1.85 1.41
CA ALA A 28 12.27 -2.79 2.37
C ALA A 28 12.85 -2.56 3.77
N TYR A 29 14.15 -2.29 3.87
CA TYR A 29 14.81 -1.93 5.12
C TYR A 29 14.21 -0.66 5.74
N GLU A 30 14.14 0.44 4.99
CA GLU A 30 13.60 1.71 5.48
C GLU A 30 12.14 1.63 5.93
N LEU A 31 11.31 0.87 5.19
CA LEU A 31 9.92 0.61 5.58
C LEU A 31 9.84 -0.19 6.88
N THR A 32 10.68 -1.22 7.02
CA THR A 32 10.73 -2.08 8.22
C THR A 32 11.18 -1.29 9.45
N GLU A 33 12.18 -0.41 9.33
CA GLU A 33 12.65 0.46 10.42
C GLU A 33 11.54 1.41 10.91
N LYS A 34 10.59 1.75 10.03
CA LYS A 34 9.39 2.55 10.36
C LYS A 34 8.20 1.71 10.83
N GLY A 35 8.35 0.40 10.93
CA GLY A 35 7.29 -0.53 11.34
C GLY A 35 6.22 -0.76 10.26
N ILE A 36 6.50 -0.41 9.01
CA ILE A 36 5.60 -0.65 7.87
C ILE A 36 5.85 -2.06 7.36
N LYS A 37 4.82 -2.91 7.44
CA LYS A 37 4.88 -4.30 6.99
C LYS A 37 4.81 -4.39 5.47
N ILE A 38 5.54 -5.36 4.92
CA ILE A 38 5.57 -5.65 3.49
C ILE A 38 4.95 -7.04 3.29
N ARG A 39 3.89 -7.13 2.48
CA ARG A 39 3.27 -8.42 2.15
C ARG A 39 3.89 -9.09 0.94
N ASN A 40 4.40 -8.29 0.01
CA ASN A 40 4.90 -8.75 -1.27
C ASN A 40 5.92 -7.75 -1.80
N ALA A 41 7.04 -8.25 -2.32
CA ALA A 41 8.12 -7.43 -2.86
C ALA A 41 8.68 -8.11 -4.12
N LEU A 42 8.57 -7.45 -5.28
CA LEU A 42 8.94 -8.03 -6.57
C LEU A 42 9.63 -7.00 -7.48
N ILE A 43 10.58 -7.47 -8.28
CA ILE A 43 11.20 -6.64 -9.32
C ILE A 43 10.24 -6.48 -10.52
N GLY A 44 10.22 -5.30 -11.11
CA GLY A 44 9.46 -4.96 -12.31
C GLY A 44 8.34 -3.94 -12.09
N SER A 45 7.76 -3.48 -13.19
CA SER A 45 6.68 -2.49 -13.24
C SER A 45 5.42 -2.89 -12.48
N ILE A 46 4.64 -1.89 -12.05
CA ILE A 46 3.34 -2.10 -11.44
C ILE A 46 2.34 -2.54 -12.52
N SER A 47 1.82 -3.75 -12.36
CA SER A 47 0.96 -4.42 -13.34
C SER A 47 -0.51 -4.42 -12.92
N ARG A 48 -1.41 -4.75 -13.86
CA ARG A 48 -2.83 -4.98 -13.56
C ARG A 48 -3.03 -6.01 -12.45
N ARG A 49 -2.18 -7.04 -12.40
CA ARG A 49 -2.25 -8.10 -11.39
C ARG A 49 -2.00 -7.56 -10.00
N ASP A 50 -1.06 -6.62 -9.84
CA ASP A 50 -0.78 -6.00 -8.54
C ASP A 50 -2.01 -5.28 -8.00
N ILE A 51 -2.68 -4.51 -8.85
CA ILE A 51 -3.87 -3.75 -8.45
C ILE A 51 -5.02 -4.69 -8.06
N ILE A 52 -5.27 -5.74 -8.84
CA ILE A 52 -6.31 -6.74 -8.52
C ILE A 52 -6.00 -7.43 -7.19
N ASP A 53 -4.75 -7.86 -7.01
CA ASP A 53 -4.30 -8.55 -5.80
C ASP A 53 -4.52 -7.68 -4.55
N VAL A 54 -4.05 -6.44 -4.57
CA VAL A 54 -4.23 -5.56 -3.41
C VAL A 54 -5.69 -5.12 -3.23
N ALA A 55 -6.47 -4.93 -4.29
CA ALA A 55 -7.90 -4.58 -4.18
C ALA A 55 -8.73 -5.65 -3.44
N THR A 56 -8.29 -6.91 -3.48
CA THR A 56 -9.00 -8.02 -2.82
C THR A 56 -8.69 -8.14 -1.33
N LEU A 57 -7.74 -7.36 -0.81
CA LEU A 57 -7.33 -7.46 0.59
C LEU A 57 -8.45 -7.03 1.54
N GLN A 58 -8.61 -7.80 2.61
CA GLN A 58 -9.61 -7.49 3.65
C GLN A 58 -9.23 -6.24 4.44
N ASP A 59 -7.94 -6.06 4.73
CA ASP A 59 -7.41 -4.87 5.39
C ASP A 59 -7.27 -3.72 4.37
N PRO A 60 -8.06 -2.64 4.48
CA PRO A 60 -7.97 -1.53 3.55
C PRO A 60 -6.64 -0.78 3.64
N LEU A 61 -5.91 -0.87 4.75
CA LEU A 61 -4.56 -0.30 4.89
C LEU A 61 -3.51 -1.06 4.06
N GLY A 62 -3.79 -2.30 3.68
CA GLY A 62 -2.92 -3.06 2.78
C GLY A 62 -3.14 -2.74 1.30
N ARG A 63 -4.20 -1.99 0.96
CA ARG A 63 -4.62 -1.72 -0.43
C ARG A 63 -3.78 -0.62 -1.08
N ILE A 64 -2.47 -0.83 -1.11
CA ILE A 64 -1.50 0.10 -1.67
C ILE A 64 -0.38 -0.66 -2.39
N VAL A 65 0.04 -0.11 -3.52
CA VAL A 65 1.25 -0.52 -4.24
C VAL A 65 2.26 0.63 -4.25
N LEU A 66 3.47 0.35 -3.77
CA LEU A 66 4.62 1.24 -3.83
C LEU A 66 5.53 0.82 -5.00
N GLY A 67 5.87 1.75 -5.89
CA GLY A 67 6.77 1.55 -7.02
C GLY A 67 8.01 2.45 -6.95
N PHE A 68 9.20 1.88 -6.87
CA PHE A 68 10.44 2.64 -6.93
C PHE A 68 11.15 2.50 -8.26
N ASN A 69 11.39 3.63 -8.92
CA ASN A 69 12.04 3.70 -10.23
C ASN A 69 11.41 2.76 -11.27
N VAL A 70 10.09 2.55 -11.19
CA VAL A 70 9.34 1.68 -12.09
C VAL A 70 8.09 2.37 -12.60
N ASP A 71 7.72 2.01 -13.82
CA ASP A 71 6.48 2.49 -14.44
C ASP A 71 5.24 1.79 -13.88
N VAL A 72 4.12 2.50 -13.93
CA VAL A 72 2.78 1.91 -13.83
C VAL A 72 2.30 1.58 -15.23
N LEU A 73 2.07 0.30 -15.51
CA LEU A 73 1.67 -0.16 -16.83
C LEU A 73 0.28 0.38 -17.22
N PRO A 74 -0.01 0.62 -18.51
CA PRO A 74 -1.29 1.17 -18.95
C PRO A 74 -2.51 0.40 -18.42
N GLU A 75 -2.45 -0.92 -18.45
CA GLU A 75 -3.51 -1.80 -17.99
C GLU A 75 -3.80 -1.72 -16.47
N ALA A 76 -2.82 -1.25 -15.68
CA ALA A 76 -2.98 -0.99 -14.26
C ALA A 76 -3.67 0.38 -14.03
N LYS A 77 -3.29 1.39 -14.82
CA LYS A 77 -3.90 2.73 -14.81
C LYS A 77 -5.37 2.70 -15.22
N GLU A 78 -5.76 1.79 -16.10
CA GLU A 78 -7.16 1.65 -16.51
C GLU A 78 -8.07 1.19 -15.38
N ILE A 79 -7.61 0.22 -14.58
CA ILE A 79 -8.46 -0.40 -13.57
C ILE A 79 -8.47 0.36 -12.25
N ILE A 80 -7.40 1.09 -11.93
CA ILE A 80 -7.26 1.79 -10.65
C ILE A 80 -8.38 2.81 -10.40
N LEU A 81 -8.91 3.42 -11.47
CA LEU A 81 -9.96 4.45 -11.40
C LEU A 81 -11.25 3.98 -10.73
N ASN A 82 -11.47 2.65 -10.66
CA ASN A 82 -12.67 2.05 -10.08
C ASN A 82 -12.35 1.14 -8.88
N GLN A 83 -11.15 1.23 -8.31
CA GLN A 83 -10.71 0.39 -7.20
C GLN A 83 -10.32 1.24 -6.00
N ASP A 84 -10.59 0.73 -4.80
CA ASP A 84 -10.11 1.31 -3.54
C ASP A 84 -8.66 0.89 -3.30
N VAL A 85 -7.74 1.44 -4.11
CA VAL A 85 -6.31 1.11 -4.07
C VAL A 85 -5.48 2.37 -4.27
N GLY A 86 -4.46 2.55 -3.42
CA GLY A 86 -3.43 3.57 -3.58
C GLY A 86 -2.27 3.11 -4.46
N ILE A 87 -1.72 4.02 -5.26
CA ILE A 87 -0.43 3.83 -5.94
C ILE A 87 0.48 4.98 -5.58
N ILE A 88 1.67 4.66 -5.07
CA ILE A 88 2.73 5.62 -4.81
C ILE A 88 3.93 5.21 -5.65
N SER A 89 4.47 6.14 -6.42
CA SER A 89 5.63 5.87 -7.28
C SER A 89 6.61 7.03 -7.27
N GLY A 90 7.91 6.73 -7.22
CA GLY A 90 8.95 7.75 -7.24
C GLY A 90 10.37 7.18 -7.32
N GLY A 91 11.36 8.07 -7.38
CA GLY A 91 12.78 7.69 -7.53
C GLY A 91 13.65 8.06 -6.33
N ILE A 92 13.08 8.58 -5.24
CA ILE A 92 13.83 9.04 -4.05
C ILE A 92 13.30 8.30 -2.82
N ILE A 93 14.14 7.45 -2.23
CA ILE A 93 13.77 6.52 -1.15
C ILE A 93 13.07 7.25 0.01
N TYR A 94 13.69 8.29 0.57
CA TYR A 94 13.10 9.03 1.70
C TYR A 94 11.75 9.68 1.38
N SER A 95 11.56 10.17 0.15
CA SER A 95 10.30 10.78 -0.26
C SER A 95 9.19 9.74 -0.31
N ILE A 96 9.45 8.63 -1.02
CA ILE A 96 8.42 7.61 -1.24
C ILE A 96 8.01 6.91 0.05
N VAL A 97 8.95 6.75 0.99
CA VAL A 97 8.67 6.17 2.31
C VAL A 97 7.77 7.12 3.11
N GLN A 98 8.05 8.42 3.08
CA GLN A 98 7.17 9.42 3.71
C GLN A 98 5.79 9.51 3.04
N ASP A 99 5.73 9.35 1.71
CA ASP A 99 4.46 9.30 0.98
C ASP A 99 3.62 8.11 1.46
N VAL A 100 4.23 6.93 1.66
CA VAL A 100 3.54 5.77 2.24
C VAL A 100 3.10 6.01 3.67
N GLU A 101 3.94 6.60 4.53
CA GLU A 101 3.56 6.93 5.90
C GLU A 101 2.33 7.85 5.94
N ARG A 102 2.33 8.90 5.11
CA ARG A 102 1.19 9.82 4.99
C ARG A 102 -0.06 9.07 4.52
N TRP A 103 0.05 8.28 3.46
CA TRP A 103 -1.08 7.52 2.95
C TRP A 103 -1.68 6.58 4.01
N LEU A 104 -0.84 5.89 4.80
CA LEU A 104 -1.32 5.01 5.87
C LEU A 104 -2.05 5.77 6.99
N ILE A 105 -1.58 6.97 7.33
CA ILE A 105 -2.22 7.85 8.32
C ILE A 105 -3.57 8.32 7.79
N ASP A 106 -3.58 8.93 6.60
CA ASP A 106 -4.78 9.49 5.98
C ASP A 106 -5.84 8.40 5.77
N ARG A 107 -5.44 7.24 5.24
CA ARG A 107 -6.33 6.09 5.02
C ARG A 107 -6.94 5.59 6.32
N LYS A 108 -6.16 5.57 7.41
CA LYS A 108 -6.67 5.16 8.72
C LYS A 108 -7.71 6.15 9.25
N GLU A 109 -7.47 7.45 9.11
CA GLU A 109 -8.43 8.49 9.51
C GLU A 109 -9.74 8.37 8.71
N GLU A 110 -9.67 8.20 7.40
CA GLU A 110 -10.83 7.98 6.53
C GLU A 110 -11.70 6.78 7.01
N ILE A 111 -11.06 5.64 7.28
CA ILE A 111 -11.75 4.43 7.76
C ILE A 111 -12.44 4.69 9.11
N GLU A 112 -11.78 5.39 10.01
CA GLU A 112 -12.35 5.74 11.32
C GLU A 112 -13.53 6.70 11.20
N GLU A 113 -13.46 7.67 10.31
CA GLU A 113 -14.56 8.60 10.03
C GLU A 113 -15.78 7.90 9.44
N ASP A 114 -15.57 7.04 8.45
CA ASP A 114 -16.66 6.28 7.81
C ASP A 114 -17.33 5.34 8.81
N ARG A 115 -16.55 4.72 9.69
CA ARG A 115 -17.07 3.92 10.80
C ARG A 115 -17.94 4.76 11.75
N LYS A 116 -17.51 5.97 12.10
CA LYS A 116 -18.28 6.89 12.97
C LYS A 116 -19.59 7.32 12.31
N LYS A 117 -19.56 7.69 11.02
CA LYS A 117 -20.75 8.09 10.23
C LYS A 117 -21.76 6.94 10.13
N GLY A 118 -21.31 5.72 9.82
CA GLY A 118 -22.17 4.54 9.75
C GLY A 118 -22.85 4.20 11.08
N MET A 119 -22.13 4.39 12.20
CA MET A 119 -22.68 4.20 13.54
C MET A 119 -23.77 5.22 13.89
N TYR A 120 -23.58 6.49 13.52
CA TYR A 120 -24.58 7.55 13.74
C TYR A 120 -25.89 7.31 12.97
N CYS A 121 -25.80 6.83 11.73
CA CYS A 121 -26.97 6.50 10.90
C CYS A 121 -27.79 5.33 11.49
N THR A 122 -27.11 4.30 11.98
CA THR A 122 -27.76 3.12 12.60
C THR A 122 -28.53 3.49 13.87
N ILE A 123 -28.00 4.41 14.69
CA ILE A 123 -28.65 4.87 15.92
C ILE A 123 -29.91 5.67 15.60
N LYS A 124 -29.88 6.57 14.61
CA LYS A 124 -31.06 7.36 14.18
C LYS A 124 -32.21 6.48 13.68
N ASN A 125 -31.93 5.38 12.99
CA ASN A 125 -32.96 4.46 12.51
C ASN A 125 -33.58 3.59 13.62
N LYS A 126 -32.88 3.35 14.74
CA LYS A 126 -33.43 2.59 15.87
C LYS A 126 -34.32 3.39 16.81
N HIS A 127 -34.27 4.72 16.77
CA HIS A 127 -35.09 5.60 17.63
C HIS A 127 -36.32 6.18 16.92
N ASN A 128 -36.62 5.73 15.69
CA ASN A 128 -37.78 6.16 14.91
C ASN A 128 -38.82 5.04 14.65
N THR A 129 -38.85 4.05 15.53
CA THR A 129 -39.88 2.97 15.62
C THR A 129 -40.27 2.80 17.07
#